data_AF-A0A0G1JN16-F1
#
_entry.id   AF-A0A0G1JN16-F1
#
_cell.length_a   1.000
_cell.length_b   1.000
_cell.length_c   1.000
_cell.angle_alpha   90.00
_cell.angle_beta   90.00
_cell.angle_gamma   90.00
#
_symmetry.space_group_name_H-M   'P 1'
#
loop_
_entity.id
_entity.type
_entity.pdbx_description
1 polymer ?
#
loop_
_entity_poly.entity_id
_entity_poly.type
_entity_poly.pdbx_seq_one_letter_code
_entity_poly.pdbx_strand_id
1 'polypeptide(L)'
;MAEILGKEIEFGVALESVRGTAKTTAEKWFKKITATVVEKVEKKVDESTRNRLEDSLATRIVKKWIEGELSGNVHVDGIGYLFYSLYGGVTSTLVVTGVYSHVFAISNSNLHPCLSLFAKDGANSQEVYNGGMVSDMELNVASDDYLKFKANFIARSNVANSASVTYGTEYDLIGKDVVVKIATTEAGLSSATAIKVKELSIKWDQGLIVDQVVGSLSPNDLFASKMAIEGELKLNYDADTYKDLFNTDVYRYMQITITGTADLGTTNYPTITILMHRVAVTDWTRDDSAGDLVSQTVSFKAFFNETDVKQSTVTIKNKTAEYDTNA
;
A
#
# COMPACT_ATOMS: atom_id res chain seq x y z
N MET A 1 9.05 8.78 32.62
CA MET A 1 9.46 8.79 31.20
C MET A 1 10.53 7.75 31.05
N ALA A 2 10.32 6.77 30.19
CA ALA A 2 11.32 5.76 29.87
C ALA A 2 11.86 6.03 28.46
N GLU A 3 13.17 5.96 28.31
CA GLU A 3 13.78 5.87 26.99
C GLU A 3 13.35 4.53 26.40
N ILE A 4 12.78 4.56 25.20
CA ILE A 4 12.31 3.37 24.49
C ILE A 4 13.16 3.14 23.25
N LEU A 5 13.32 1.89 22.88
CA LEU A 5 13.99 1.52 21.63
C LEU A 5 12.96 1.51 20.50
N GLY A 6 13.35 1.89 19.28
CA GLY A 6 12.43 1.91 18.13
C GLY A 6 11.76 0.56 17.82
N LYS A 7 12.36 -0.57 18.26
CA LYS A 7 11.79 -1.91 18.18
C LYS A 7 10.63 -2.17 19.17
N GLU A 8 10.47 -1.33 20.19
CA GLU A 8 9.36 -1.38 21.16
C GLU A 8 8.14 -0.61 20.67
N ILE A 9 8.27 0.11 19.55
CA ILE A 9 7.12 0.67 18.86
C ILE A 9 6.41 -0.52 18.20
N GLU A 10 5.11 -0.71 18.44
CA GLU A 10 4.28 -1.76 17.84
C GLU A 10 3.16 -1.11 17.01
N PHE A 11 2.83 -1.68 15.85
CA PHE A 11 1.82 -1.11 14.95
C PHE A 11 0.83 -2.18 14.51
N GLY A 12 -0.45 -1.88 14.61
CA GLY A 12 -1.53 -2.78 14.22
C GLY A 12 -2.61 -2.07 13.43
N VAL A 13 -3.43 -2.86 12.74
CA VAL A 13 -4.58 -2.37 11.97
C VAL A 13 -5.82 -3.19 12.28
N ALA A 14 -6.97 -2.55 12.15
CA ALA A 14 -8.27 -3.21 12.06
C ALA A 14 -9.15 -2.44 11.08
N LEU A 15 -10.06 -3.12 10.39
CA LEU A 15 -11.03 -2.47 9.52
C LEU A 15 -12.14 -1.79 10.35
N GLU A 16 -12.49 -0.54 10.05
CA GLU A 16 -13.62 0.12 10.72
C GLU A 16 -14.97 -0.39 10.21
N SER A 17 -15.86 -0.80 11.13
CA SER A 17 -17.24 -1.15 10.77
C SER A 17 -18.05 0.07 10.35
N VAL A 18 -17.69 1.25 10.89
CA VAL A 18 -18.25 2.56 10.52
C VAL A 18 -17.10 3.53 10.38
N ARG A 19 -16.96 4.19 9.22
CA ARG A 19 -15.87 5.14 8.94
C ARG A 19 -15.81 6.23 10.01
N GLY A 20 -14.62 6.45 10.56
CA GLY A 20 -14.36 7.37 11.66
C GLY A 20 -14.63 6.81 13.06
N THR A 21 -15.03 5.54 13.20
CA THR A 21 -15.20 4.88 14.50
C THR A 21 -14.08 3.88 14.74
N ALA A 22 -13.13 4.23 15.62
CA ALA A 22 -12.03 3.35 15.96
C ALA A 22 -12.52 2.05 16.60
N LYS A 23 -11.95 0.93 16.17
CA LYS A 23 -12.06 -0.35 16.88
C LYS A 23 -11.20 -0.33 18.14
N THR A 24 -11.62 -1.12 19.13
CA THR A 24 -10.89 -1.27 20.41
C THR A 24 -9.77 -2.29 20.33
N THR A 25 -9.86 -3.25 19.40
CA THR A 25 -8.87 -4.32 19.20
C THR A 25 -8.31 -4.31 17.78
N ALA A 26 -7.00 -4.49 17.65
CA ALA A 26 -6.36 -4.69 16.36
C ALA A 26 -6.68 -6.09 15.81
N GLU A 27 -6.94 -6.20 14.51
CA GLU A 27 -7.15 -7.48 13.82
C GLU A 27 -5.80 -8.09 13.41
N LYS A 28 -4.83 -7.25 13.06
CA LYS A 28 -3.46 -7.69 12.75
C LYS A 28 -2.43 -6.71 13.28
N TRP A 29 -1.38 -7.25 13.90
CA TRP A 29 -0.16 -6.50 14.23
C TRP A 29 0.93 -6.83 13.21
N PHE A 30 1.62 -5.82 12.71
CA PHE A 30 2.67 -5.97 11.70
C PHE A 30 4.05 -6.12 12.36
N LYS A 31 4.84 -7.09 11.90
CA LYS A 31 6.29 -7.09 12.13
C LYS A 31 6.94 -6.07 11.21
N LYS A 32 7.15 -4.88 11.74
CA LYS A 32 7.63 -3.73 10.98
C LYS A 32 9.15 -3.58 11.06
N ILE A 33 9.70 -2.89 10.06
CA ILE A 33 11.05 -2.36 10.08
C ILE A 33 11.02 -0.94 10.64
N THR A 34 10.09 -0.10 10.15
CA THR A 34 9.82 1.23 10.71
C THR A 34 8.32 1.48 10.81
N ALA A 35 7.90 2.20 11.84
CA ALA A 35 6.61 2.89 11.83
C ALA A 35 6.80 4.26 12.45
N THR A 36 6.22 5.26 11.81
CA THR A 36 6.10 6.60 12.36
C THR A 36 4.63 6.96 12.35
N VAL A 37 4.15 7.54 13.45
CA VAL A 37 2.83 8.15 13.50
C VAL A 37 3.02 9.49 14.20
N VAL A 38 2.61 10.56 13.54
CA VAL A 38 2.88 11.92 14.01
C VAL A 38 1.62 12.76 13.87
N GLU A 39 1.25 13.43 14.95
CA GLU A 39 0.23 14.48 14.91
C GLU A 39 0.79 15.73 14.23
N LYS A 40 0.13 16.16 13.17
CA LYS A 40 0.37 17.45 12.51
C LYS A 40 -0.62 18.47 13.00
N VAL A 41 -0.13 19.69 13.25
CA VAL A 41 -0.93 20.80 13.75
C VAL A 41 -0.62 22.05 12.94
N GLU A 42 -1.63 22.63 12.30
CA GLU A 42 -1.51 23.93 11.65
C GLU A 42 -1.90 25.02 12.64
N LYS A 43 -1.02 26.01 12.84
CA LYS A 43 -1.25 27.17 13.70
C LYS A 43 -1.25 28.45 12.87
N LYS A 44 -2.13 29.39 13.18
CA LYS A 44 -2.11 30.75 12.64
C LYS A 44 -1.62 31.72 13.71
N VAL A 45 -0.76 32.64 13.30
CA VAL A 45 -0.22 33.72 14.13
C VAL A 45 -1.18 34.90 14.05
N ASP A 46 -1.44 35.54 15.19
CA ASP A 46 -2.18 36.79 15.27
C ASP A 46 -1.21 37.98 15.09
N GLU A 47 -1.34 38.65 13.95
CA GLU A 47 -0.54 39.82 13.52
C GLU A 47 -1.26 41.16 13.80
N SER A 48 -2.29 41.16 14.67
CA SER A 48 -3.07 42.36 14.96
C SER A 48 -2.19 43.50 15.51
N THR A 49 -2.34 44.70 14.93
CA THR A 49 -1.53 45.87 15.28
C THR A 49 -1.78 46.37 16.70
N ARG A 50 -0.70 46.60 17.45
CA ARG A 50 -0.74 47.03 18.87
C ARG A 50 0.04 48.32 19.13
N ASN A 51 0.35 49.09 18.09
CA ASN A 51 1.21 50.27 18.18
C ASN A 51 2.56 49.95 18.85
N ARG A 52 3.14 48.82 18.44
CA ARG A 52 4.36 48.19 18.93
C ARG A 52 5.09 47.61 17.70
N LEU A 53 6.42 47.52 17.76
CA LEU A 53 7.24 47.07 16.62
C LEU A 53 7.21 45.55 16.47
N GLU A 54 6.87 44.84 17.55
CA GLU A 54 6.71 43.40 17.58
C GLU A 54 5.56 42.92 16.68
N ASP A 55 5.84 41.92 15.84
CA ASP A 55 5.01 41.49 14.70
C ASP A 55 3.94 40.43 15.04
N SER A 56 3.93 39.90 16.27
CA SER A 56 3.00 38.82 16.64
C SER A 56 2.60 38.82 18.11
N LEU A 57 1.35 38.42 18.38
CA LEU A 57 0.75 38.43 19.72
C LEU A 57 0.48 37.04 20.28
N ALA A 58 -0.06 36.14 19.47
CA ALA A 58 -0.42 34.79 19.88
C ALA A 58 -0.47 33.85 18.68
N THR A 59 -0.56 32.55 18.95
CA THR A 59 -0.84 31.54 17.92
C THR A 59 -2.07 30.74 18.30
N ARG A 60 -2.89 30.38 17.31
CA ARG A 60 -4.07 29.54 17.50
C ARG A 60 -4.01 28.35 16.55
N ILE A 61 -4.35 27.16 17.07
CA ILE A 61 -4.46 25.95 16.26
C ILE A 61 -5.71 26.05 15.38
N VAL A 62 -5.53 25.83 14.09
CA VAL A 62 -6.59 25.89 13.08
C VAL A 62 -6.94 24.49 12.56
N LYS A 63 -5.97 23.58 12.48
CA LYS A 63 -6.20 22.20 12.02
C LYS A 63 -5.28 21.22 12.73
N LYS A 64 -5.74 19.98 12.89
CA LYS A 64 -4.97 18.84 13.36
C LYS A 64 -5.29 17.62 12.51
N TRP A 65 -4.28 16.86 12.11
CA TRP A 65 -4.46 15.56 11.46
C TRP A 65 -3.31 14.64 11.83
N ILE A 66 -3.45 13.34 11.57
CA ILE A 66 -2.37 12.38 11.80
C ILE A 66 -1.83 11.92 10.47
N GLU A 67 -0.50 11.90 10.35
CA GLU A 67 0.22 11.26 9.26
C GLU A 67 1.06 10.12 9.83
N GLY A 68 1.11 9.01 9.10
CA GLY A 68 1.96 7.90 9.47
C GLY A 68 2.56 7.21 8.27
N GLU A 69 3.70 6.56 8.50
CA GLU A 69 4.37 5.70 7.55
C GLU A 69 4.60 4.34 8.22
N LEU A 70 4.28 3.26 7.52
CA LEU A 70 4.60 1.89 7.90
C LEU A 70 5.48 1.28 6.83
N SER A 71 6.64 0.75 7.21
CA SER A 71 7.47 -0.07 6.33
C SER A 71 7.82 -1.41 6.97
N GLY A 72 7.90 -2.44 6.14
CA GLY A 72 8.20 -3.79 6.62
C GLY A 72 8.37 -4.78 5.50
N ASN A 73 8.64 -6.02 5.90
CA ASN A 73 8.60 -7.14 4.97
C ASN A 73 7.14 -7.50 4.66
N VAL A 74 6.88 -7.89 3.42
CA VAL A 74 5.53 -8.27 3.01
C VAL A 74 5.15 -9.60 3.61
N HIS A 75 4.11 -9.56 4.43
CA HIS A 75 3.42 -10.73 4.94
C HIS A 75 2.04 -10.82 4.27
N VAL A 76 1.73 -12.00 3.72
CA VAL A 76 0.53 -12.21 2.89
C VAL A 76 -0.77 -11.92 3.64
N ASP A 77 -0.81 -12.16 4.95
CA ASP A 77 -2.00 -11.93 5.76
C ASP A 77 -2.24 -10.45 6.09
N GLY A 78 -1.17 -9.71 6.40
CA GLY A 78 -1.30 -8.30 6.81
C GLY A 78 -1.53 -7.36 5.63
N ILE A 79 -0.89 -7.63 4.49
CA ILE A 79 -0.94 -6.74 3.33
C ILE A 79 -2.35 -6.63 2.71
N GLY A 80 -3.20 -7.64 2.90
CA GLY A 80 -4.59 -7.62 2.43
C GLY A 80 -5.43 -6.47 2.99
N TYR A 81 -5.21 -6.06 4.24
CA TYR A 81 -5.90 -4.90 4.83
C TYR A 81 -5.50 -3.59 4.14
N LEU A 82 -4.23 -3.46 3.73
CA LEU A 82 -3.73 -2.30 3.01
C LEU A 82 -4.33 -2.24 1.59
N PHE A 83 -4.33 -3.38 0.89
CA PHE A 83 -4.97 -3.49 -0.41
C PHE A 83 -6.48 -3.26 -0.35
N TYR A 84 -7.16 -3.64 0.73
CA TYR A 84 -8.58 -3.35 0.89
C TYR A 84 -8.86 -1.85 1.04
N SER A 85 -8.04 -1.12 1.81
CA SER A 85 -8.15 0.35 1.91
C SER A 85 -7.85 1.02 0.56
N LEU A 86 -6.87 0.52 -0.19
CA LEU A 86 -6.52 1.04 -1.51
C LEU A 86 -7.57 0.75 -2.59
N TYR A 87 -7.99 -0.50 -2.76
CA TYR A 87 -8.90 -0.90 -3.84
C TYR A 87 -10.37 -0.66 -3.49
N GLY A 88 -10.73 -0.69 -2.22
CA GLY A 88 -12.08 -0.43 -1.73
C GLY A 88 -13.12 -1.53 -1.95
N GLY A 89 -12.77 -2.58 -2.70
CA GLY A 89 -13.60 -3.78 -2.88
C GLY A 89 -12.78 -5.05 -2.72
N VAL A 90 -13.36 -6.06 -2.08
CA VAL A 90 -12.79 -7.41 -1.96
C VAL A 90 -13.87 -8.45 -2.21
N THR A 91 -13.50 -9.56 -2.83
CA THR A 91 -14.35 -10.75 -2.94
C THR A 91 -13.56 -11.95 -2.44
N SER A 92 -14.01 -12.50 -1.31
CA SER A 92 -13.37 -13.63 -0.62
C SER A 92 -14.05 -14.93 -1.05
N THR A 93 -13.26 -15.94 -1.43
CA THR A 93 -13.76 -17.25 -1.86
C THR A 93 -12.97 -18.37 -1.19
N LEU A 94 -13.67 -19.39 -0.68
CA LEU A 94 -13.03 -20.58 -0.14
C LEU A 94 -12.49 -21.43 -1.30
N VAL A 95 -11.18 -21.67 -1.32
CA VAL A 95 -10.52 -22.52 -2.34
C VAL A 95 -10.51 -23.98 -1.88
N VAL A 96 -10.10 -24.20 -0.65
CA VAL A 96 -10.11 -25.48 0.06
C VAL A 96 -10.23 -25.19 1.55
N THR A 97 -10.62 -26.16 2.37
CA THR A 97 -10.79 -25.99 3.82
C THR A 97 -9.60 -25.26 4.45
N GLY A 98 -9.86 -24.04 4.95
CA GLY A 98 -8.85 -23.20 5.62
C GLY A 98 -7.94 -22.38 4.68
N VAL A 99 -8.17 -22.40 3.36
CA VAL A 99 -7.45 -21.58 2.38
C VAL A 99 -8.43 -20.78 1.54
N TYR A 100 -8.25 -19.48 1.52
CA TYR A 100 -9.12 -18.51 0.87
C TYR A 100 -8.37 -17.76 -0.23
N SER A 101 -9.11 -17.31 -1.24
CA SER A 101 -8.66 -16.44 -2.31
C SER A 101 -9.46 -15.15 -2.27
N HIS A 102 -8.75 -14.03 -2.14
CA HIS A 102 -9.30 -12.69 -2.05
C HIS A 102 -8.95 -11.90 -3.29
N VAL A 103 -9.96 -11.51 -4.06
CA VAL A 103 -9.79 -10.68 -5.24
C VAL A 103 -10.14 -9.24 -4.87
N PHE A 104 -9.15 -8.37 -4.87
CA PHE A 104 -9.27 -6.94 -4.68
C PHE A 104 -9.47 -6.26 -6.03
N ALA A 105 -10.56 -5.50 -6.14
CA ALA A 105 -10.95 -4.78 -7.33
C ALA A 105 -11.29 -3.33 -6.98
N ILE A 106 -11.01 -2.41 -7.90
CA ILE A 106 -11.20 -0.98 -7.67
C ILE A 106 -12.70 -0.70 -7.56
N SER A 107 -13.13 -0.20 -6.41
CA SER A 107 -14.44 0.38 -6.19
C SER A 107 -14.46 1.80 -6.77
N ASN A 108 -15.45 2.12 -7.59
CA ASN A 108 -15.62 3.49 -8.14
C ASN A 108 -16.31 4.40 -7.11
N SER A 109 -15.85 4.37 -5.87
CA SER A 109 -16.31 5.19 -4.76
C SER A 109 -15.19 6.13 -4.33
N ASN A 110 -15.51 7.36 -3.98
CA ASN A 110 -14.55 8.26 -3.32
C ASN A 110 -14.40 7.96 -1.81
N LEU A 111 -15.28 7.11 -1.26
CA LEU A 111 -15.31 6.67 0.14
C LEU A 111 -14.76 5.25 0.25
N HIS A 112 -13.44 5.11 0.20
CA HIS A 112 -12.82 3.81 0.44
C HIS A 112 -12.86 3.43 1.94
N PRO A 113 -12.77 2.13 2.27
CA PRO A 113 -12.79 1.64 3.63
C PRO A 113 -11.67 2.25 4.48
N CYS A 114 -12.03 2.65 5.70
CA CYS A 114 -11.10 3.22 6.67
C CYS A 114 -10.56 2.15 7.62
N LEU A 115 -9.31 2.31 8.02
CA LEU A 115 -8.61 1.47 8.98
C LEU A 115 -8.47 2.21 10.32
N SER A 116 -8.67 1.48 11.42
CA SER A 116 -8.18 1.88 12.73
C SER A 116 -6.71 1.51 12.83
N LEU A 117 -5.85 2.52 13.05
CA LEU A 117 -4.41 2.31 13.19
C LEU A 117 -4.06 2.29 14.68
N PHE A 118 -3.39 1.25 15.15
CA PHE A 118 -2.98 1.12 16.55
C PHE A 118 -1.48 1.36 16.61
N ALA A 119 -1.04 2.34 17.42
CA ALA A 119 0.37 2.54 17.71
C ALA A 119 0.61 2.42 19.20
N LYS A 120 1.65 1.68 19.56
CA LYS A 120 2.11 1.54 20.94
C LYS A 120 3.59 1.87 20.99
N ASP A 121 3.95 2.92 21.72
CA ASP A 121 5.32 3.40 21.88
C ASP A 121 5.90 2.84 23.18
N GLY A 122 6.08 1.52 23.23
CA GLY A 122 6.57 0.81 24.40
C GLY A 122 5.72 1.08 25.66
N ALA A 123 6.36 1.62 26.69
CA ALA A 123 5.72 1.97 27.96
C ALA A 123 5.21 3.42 28.05
N ASN A 124 5.43 4.24 27.00
CA ASN A 124 5.16 5.67 27.06
C ASN A 124 3.72 6.02 26.66
N SER A 125 3.22 5.45 25.56
CA SER A 125 1.89 5.75 25.03
C SER A 125 1.34 4.59 24.21
N GLN A 126 0.03 4.44 24.25
CA GLN A 126 -0.70 3.57 23.33
C GLN A 126 -1.97 4.26 22.89
N GLU A 127 -2.11 4.40 21.58
CA GLU A 127 -3.19 5.14 20.94
C GLU A 127 -3.78 4.34 19.78
N VAL A 128 -5.05 4.60 19.50
CA VAL A 128 -5.71 4.17 18.28
C VAL A 128 -6.16 5.40 17.50
N TYR A 129 -5.86 5.41 16.21
CA TYR A 129 -6.21 6.45 15.26
C TYR A 129 -7.40 5.99 14.43
N ASN A 130 -8.44 6.82 14.34
CA ASN A 130 -9.65 6.54 13.58
C ASN A 130 -9.61 7.16 12.18
N GLY A 131 -10.41 6.59 11.29
CA GLY A 131 -10.57 7.07 9.92
C GLY A 131 -9.26 7.05 9.13
N GLY A 132 -8.38 6.09 9.38
CA GLY A 132 -7.13 5.95 8.66
C GLY A 132 -7.36 5.51 7.22
N MET A 133 -6.76 6.19 6.25
CA MET A 133 -6.75 5.77 4.86
C MET A 133 -5.33 5.73 4.32
N VAL A 134 -5.04 4.75 3.47
CA VAL A 134 -3.75 4.64 2.78
C VAL A 134 -3.69 5.70 1.68
N SER A 135 -2.71 6.61 1.76
CA SER A 135 -2.48 7.61 0.70
C SER A 135 -1.73 6.98 -0.46
N ASP A 136 -0.58 6.39 -0.13
CA ASP A 136 0.34 5.80 -1.07
C ASP A 136 0.83 4.47 -0.52
N MET A 137 1.04 3.52 -1.42
CA MET A 137 1.69 2.27 -1.09
C MET A 137 2.72 1.93 -2.15
N GLU A 138 3.85 1.42 -1.72
CA GLU A 138 4.93 1.00 -2.59
C GLU A 138 5.34 -0.43 -2.23
N LEU A 139 5.53 -1.24 -3.27
CA LEU A 139 6.02 -2.61 -3.19
C LEU A 139 7.36 -2.68 -3.91
N ASN A 140 8.41 -3.04 -3.18
CA ASN A 140 9.77 -3.13 -3.69
C ASN A 140 10.28 -4.58 -3.64
N VAL A 141 10.68 -5.06 -4.81
CA VAL A 141 11.25 -6.39 -5.03
C VAL A 141 12.69 -6.22 -5.51
N ALA A 142 13.62 -6.86 -4.81
CA ALA A 142 15.00 -7.02 -5.26
C ALA A 142 15.36 -8.51 -5.30
N SER A 143 16.24 -8.93 -6.21
CA SER A 143 16.61 -10.34 -6.36
C SER A 143 17.22 -10.97 -5.10
N ASP A 144 17.89 -10.16 -4.29
CA ASP A 144 18.72 -10.61 -3.17
C ASP A 144 18.12 -10.27 -1.80
N ASP A 145 16.86 -9.80 -1.76
CA ASP A 145 16.21 -9.33 -0.53
C ASP A 145 14.78 -9.87 -0.36
N TYR A 146 14.25 -9.70 0.84
CA TYR A 146 12.82 -9.86 1.11
C TYR A 146 12.01 -8.81 0.37
N LEU A 147 10.78 -9.17 0.04
CA LEU A 147 9.82 -8.24 -0.52
C LEU A 147 9.47 -7.19 0.53
N LYS A 148 9.69 -5.91 0.24
CA LYS A 148 9.41 -4.82 1.18
C LYS A 148 8.20 -4.03 0.73
N PHE A 149 7.39 -3.60 1.68
CA PHE A 149 6.35 -2.62 1.44
C PHE A 149 6.61 -1.34 2.24
N LYS A 150 6.09 -0.25 1.72
CA LYS A 150 5.98 1.04 2.40
C LYS A 150 4.57 1.57 2.17
N ALA A 151 3.86 1.90 3.24
CA ALA A 151 2.52 2.46 3.17
C ALA A 151 2.46 3.76 3.96
N ASN A 152 1.93 4.80 3.34
CA ASN A 152 1.69 6.10 3.95
C ASN A 152 0.21 6.23 4.26
N PHE A 153 -0.12 6.76 5.43
CA PHE A 153 -1.50 6.87 5.91
C PHE A 153 -1.79 8.28 6.41
N ILE A 154 -3.06 8.66 6.28
CA ILE A 154 -3.63 9.85 6.92
C ILE A 154 -4.79 9.39 7.78
N ALA A 155 -4.86 9.86 9.02
CA ALA A 155 -5.95 9.57 9.96
C ALA A 155 -6.50 10.85 10.60
N ARG A 156 -7.71 10.75 11.17
CA ARG A 156 -8.51 11.92 11.59
C ARG A 156 -8.19 12.39 13.00
N SER A 157 -8.28 11.48 13.96
CA SER A 157 -8.06 11.74 15.38
C SER A 157 -7.53 10.50 16.08
N ASN A 158 -7.10 10.67 17.32
CA ASN A 158 -6.59 9.61 18.17
C ASN A 158 -7.37 9.53 19.47
N VAL A 159 -7.38 8.33 20.06
CA VAL A 159 -7.84 8.09 21.43
C VAL A 159 -6.90 7.09 22.09
N ALA A 160 -6.69 7.25 23.40
CA ALA A 160 -5.90 6.30 24.17
C ALA A 160 -6.52 4.89 24.11
N ASN A 161 -5.68 3.87 24.04
CA ASN A 161 -6.12 2.47 23.97
C ASN A 161 -5.19 1.54 24.77
N SER A 162 -5.65 0.34 25.07
CA SER A 162 -4.94 -0.71 25.82
C SER A 162 -4.99 -2.08 25.12
N ALA A 163 -5.20 -2.12 23.80
CA ALA A 163 -5.20 -3.34 23.01
C ALA A 163 -3.92 -4.17 23.24
N SER A 164 -4.08 -5.48 23.47
CA SER A 164 -2.93 -6.37 23.64
C SER A 164 -2.25 -6.64 22.29
N VAL A 165 -0.92 -6.59 22.27
CA VAL A 165 -0.14 -6.86 21.05
C VAL A 165 0.08 -8.35 20.88
N THR A 166 -0.31 -8.86 19.72
CA THR A 166 -0.21 -10.28 19.39
C THR A 166 0.25 -10.46 17.94
N TYR A 167 1.31 -11.23 17.73
CA TYR A 167 1.79 -11.58 16.40
C TYR A 167 1.24 -12.95 16.00
N GLY A 168 0.57 -13.01 14.85
CA GLY A 168 0.12 -14.28 14.27
C GLY A 168 1.23 -15.00 13.52
N THR A 169 0.94 -16.22 13.05
CA THR A 169 1.74 -16.84 11.99
C THR A 169 1.67 -15.93 10.75
N GLU A 170 2.82 -15.68 10.15
CA GLU A 170 2.93 -14.86 8.94
C GLU A 170 3.81 -15.60 7.95
N TYR A 171 3.53 -15.38 6.67
CA TYR A 171 4.24 -16.01 5.57
C TYR A 171 4.99 -14.94 4.80
N ASP A 172 6.32 -15.06 4.82
CA ASP A 172 7.23 -14.09 4.21
C ASP A 172 7.42 -14.42 2.74
N LEU A 173 7.62 -13.37 1.94
CA LEU A 173 7.86 -13.48 0.50
C LEU A 173 9.27 -12.95 0.17
N ILE A 174 9.96 -13.65 -0.73
CA ILE A 174 11.33 -13.35 -1.14
C ILE A 174 11.35 -13.05 -2.65
N GLY A 175 12.22 -12.16 -3.08
CA GLY A 175 12.36 -11.75 -4.49
C GLY A 175 12.58 -12.90 -5.48
N LYS A 176 13.18 -14.02 -5.03
CA LYS A 176 13.46 -15.19 -5.88
C LYS A 176 12.20 -15.85 -6.48
N ASP A 177 11.06 -15.69 -5.82
CA ASP A 177 9.80 -16.36 -6.20
C ASP A 177 8.85 -15.43 -6.99
N VAL A 178 9.37 -14.30 -7.48
CA VAL A 178 8.63 -13.33 -8.29
C VAL A 178 8.72 -13.68 -9.76
N VAL A 179 7.56 -13.76 -10.40
CA VAL A 179 7.42 -14.02 -11.83
C VAL A 179 6.65 -12.87 -12.47
N VAL A 180 7.28 -12.18 -13.42
CA VAL A 180 6.67 -11.11 -14.21
C VAL A 180 6.41 -11.60 -15.63
N LYS A 181 5.19 -11.41 -16.13
CA LYS A 181 4.77 -11.76 -17.49
C LYS A 181 4.09 -10.58 -18.16
N ILE A 182 4.32 -10.44 -19.46
CA ILE A 182 3.68 -9.42 -20.30
C ILE A 182 3.07 -10.10 -21.54
N ALA A 183 1.87 -9.71 -21.92
CA ALA A 183 1.18 -10.24 -23.10
C ALA A 183 0.34 -9.18 -23.81
N THR A 184 -0.13 -9.49 -25.02
CA THR A 184 -1.06 -8.63 -25.78
C THR A 184 -2.51 -8.77 -25.33
N THR A 185 -2.86 -9.89 -24.72
CA THR A 185 -4.20 -10.21 -24.19
C THR A 185 -4.08 -10.89 -22.82
N GLU A 186 -5.14 -10.82 -22.01
CA GLU A 186 -5.18 -11.50 -20.71
C GLU A 186 -4.94 -13.02 -20.86
N ALA A 187 -5.62 -13.68 -21.80
CA ALA A 187 -5.43 -15.11 -22.06
C ALA A 187 -3.99 -15.46 -22.47
N GLY A 188 -3.30 -14.55 -23.16
CA GLY A 188 -1.91 -14.71 -23.57
C GLY A 188 -0.91 -14.77 -22.41
N LEU A 189 -1.26 -14.26 -21.22
CA LEU A 189 -0.40 -14.31 -20.02
C LEU A 189 -0.14 -15.75 -19.55
N SER A 190 -1.06 -16.68 -19.81
CA SER A 190 -0.90 -18.08 -19.43
C SER A 190 0.31 -18.72 -20.13
N SER A 191 0.47 -18.44 -21.43
CA SER A 191 1.55 -18.91 -22.29
C SER A 191 2.77 -17.97 -22.35
N ALA A 192 2.68 -16.77 -21.78
CA ALA A 192 3.77 -15.80 -21.83
C ALA A 192 5.00 -16.27 -21.05
N THR A 193 6.17 -16.06 -21.64
CA THR A 193 7.47 -16.33 -21.01
C THR A 193 7.71 -15.34 -19.88
N ALA A 194 8.20 -15.84 -18.74
CA ALA A 194 8.59 -15.01 -17.62
C ALA A 194 9.79 -14.13 -17.97
N ILE A 195 9.67 -12.85 -17.65
CA ILE A 195 10.75 -11.87 -17.83
C ILE A 195 11.71 -11.99 -16.64
N LYS A 196 13.00 -11.99 -16.92
CA LYS A 196 14.05 -12.02 -15.89
C LYS A 196 14.30 -10.59 -15.39
N VAL A 197 13.58 -10.23 -14.34
CA VAL A 197 13.66 -8.91 -13.69
C VAL A 197 14.67 -8.96 -12.54
N LYS A 198 15.49 -7.92 -12.40
CA LYS A 198 16.42 -7.75 -11.27
C LYS A 198 15.77 -7.00 -10.11
N GLU A 199 15.10 -5.90 -10.43
CA GLU A 199 14.41 -5.04 -9.46
C GLU A 199 13.04 -4.65 -10.04
N LEU A 200 12.03 -4.64 -9.17
CA LEU A 200 10.67 -4.21 -9.50
C LEU A 200 10.16 -3.34 -8.36
N SER A 201 9.74 -2.12 -8.69
CA SER A 201 8.98 -1.24 -7.79
C SER A 201 7.60 -1.00 -8.37
N ILE A 202 6.56 -1.06 -7.53
CA ILE A 202 5.18 -0.72 -7.90
C ILE A 202 4.65 0.23 -6.84
N LYS A 203 4.09 1.35 -7.28
CA LYS A 203 3.46 2.36 -6.46
C LYS A 203 1.98 2.50 -6.79
N TRP A 204 1.15 2.50 -5.76
CA TRP A 204 -0.26 2.91 -5.79
C TRP A 204 -0.40 4.27 -5.10
N ASP A 205 -1.11 5.20 -5.73
CA ASP A 205 -1.40 6.54 -5.21
C ASP A 205 -2.90 6.84 -5.39
N GLN A 206 -3.60 7.08 -4.26
CA GLN A 206 -5.02 7.40 -4.24
C GLN A 206 -5.33 8.90 -4.33
N GLY A 207 -4.31 9.75 -4.20
CA GLY A 207 -4.43 11.20 -4.14
C GLY A 207 -5.43 11.65 -3.07
N LEU A 208 -5.25 11.23 -1.82
CA LEU A 208 -6.21 11.51 -0.77
C LEU A 208 -6.41 13.02 -0.56
N ILE A 209 -7.67 13.42 -0.46
CA ILE A 209 -8.08 14.79 -0.14
C ILE A 209 -8.61 14.80 1.28
N VAL A 210 -8.00 15.64 2.11
CA VAL A 210 -8.41 15.87 3.50
C VAL A 210 -9.49 16.95 3.53
N ASP A 211 -10.74 16.55 3.76
CA ASP A 211 -11.85 17.49 3.89
C ASP A 211 -11.87 18.12 5.28
N GLN A 212 -11.88 19.46 5.30
CA GLN A 212 -11.78 20.27 6.51
C GLN A 212 -12.96 21.22 6.53
N VAL A 213 -13.75 21.15 7.60
CA VAL A 213 -14.97 21.96 7.78
C VAL A 213 -14.78 22.98 8.89
N VAL A 214 -15.41 24.15 8.73
CA VAL A 214 -15.37 25.21 9.73
C VAL A 214 -16.04 24.72 11.02
N GLY A 215 -15.38 24.95 12.15
CA GLY A 215 -15.88 24.55 13.48
C GLY A 215 -15.34 23.21 13.99
N SER A 216 -14.55 22.48 13.19
CA SER A 216 -13.81 21.29 13.63
C SER A 216 -12.30 21.54 13.57
N LEU A 217 -11.57 20.94 14.52
CA LEU A 217 -10.11 20.89 14.48
C LEU A 217 -9.58 19.67 13.73
N SER A 218 -10.35 18.58 13.70
CA SER A 218 -10.01 17.34 12.99
C SER A 218 -10.71 17.30 11.62
N PRO A 219 -10.13 16.60 10.62
CA PRO A 219 -10.76 16.38 9.33
C PRO A 219 -12.17 15.81 9.48
N ASN A 220 -13.07 16.28 8.63
CA ASN A 220 -14.43 15.77 8.54
C ASN A 220 -14.45 14.39 7.86
N ASP A 221 -13.67 14.23 6.79
CA ASP A 221 -13.48 12.95 6.12
C ASP A 221 -12.22 12.97 5.23
N LEU A 222 -11.89 11.81 4.69
CA LEU A 222 -10.85 11.60 3.69
C LEU A 222 -11.50 11.02 2.43
N PHE A 223 -11.15 11.58 1.27
CA PHE A 223 -11.70 11.16 -0.01
C PHE A 223 -10.57 10.73 -0.96
N ALA A 224 -10.76 9.60 -1.64
CA ALA A 224 -9.90 9.19 -2.74
C ALA A 224 -10.27 9.96 -4.02
N SER A 225 -9.28 10.59 -4.67
CA SER A 225 -9.52 11.41 -5.87
C SER A 225 -9.11 10.72 -7.17
N LYS A 226 -8.16 9.80 -7.10
CA LYS A 226 -7.61 9.06 -8.25
C LYS A 226 -7.14 7.68 -7.80
N MET A 227 -6.79 6.84 -8.76
CA MET A 227 -6.03 5.61 -8.52
C MET A 227 -4.95 5.53 -9.60
N ALA A 228 -3.75 5.99 -9.24
CA ALA A 228 -2.58 5.91 -10.10
C ALA A 228 -1.73 4.70 -9.71
N ILE A 229 -1.40 3.86 -10.68
CA ILE A 229 -0.50 2.72 -10.51
C ILE A 229 0.65 2.90 -11.47
N GLU A 230 1.84 3.09 -10.91
CA GLU A 230 3.08 3.34 -11.63
C GLU A 230 4.12 2.34 -11.13
N GLY A 231 5.05 1.95 -11.97
CA GLY A 231 6.10 1.04 -11.55
C GLY A 231 7.34 1.14 -12.42
N GLU A 232 8.40 0.52 -11.93
CA GLU A 232 9.70 0.50 -12.56
C GLU A 232 10.25 -0.92 -12.56
N LEU A 233 10.78 -1.34 -13.71
CA LEU A 233 11.43 -2.63 -13.93
C LEU A 233 12.88 -2.40 -14.34
N LYS A 234 13.81 -2.99 -13.61
CA LYS A 234 15.22 -3.06 -14.01
C LYS A 234 15.55 -4.46 -14.51
N LEU A 235 16.07 -4.55 -15.73
CA LEU A 235 16.42 -5.81 -16.36
C LEU A 235 17.67 -5.69 -17.23
N ASN A 236 18.25 -6.81 -17.62
CA ASN A 236 19.41 -6.80 -18.50
C ASN A 236 18.97 -6.52 -19.93
N TYR A 237 19.68 -5.65 -20.63
CA TYR A 237 19.37 -5.37 -22.02
C TYR A 237 19.76 -6.58 -22.88
N ASP A 238 18.76 -7.25 -23.45
CA ASP A 238 18.89 -8.41 -24.34
C ASP A 238 18.32 -8.15 -25.73
N ALA A 239 17.25 -7.35 -25.83
CA ALA A 239 16.56 -7.00 -27.07
C ALA A 239 15.94 -5.60 -27.03
N ASP A 240 15.62 -5.08 -28.23
CA ASP A 240 14.97 -3.76 -28.43
C ASP A 240 13.45 -3.77 -28.11
N THR A 241 12.88 -4.88 -27.62
CA THR A 241 11.43 -5.02 -27.41
C THR A 241 10.82 -3.92 -26.56
N TYR A 242 11.47 -3.51 -25.46
CA TYR A 242 10.93 -2.47 -24.57
C TYR A 242 11.13 -1.06 -25.12
N LYS A 243 12.23 -0.85 -25.86
CA LYS A 243 12.47 0.39 -26.60
C LYS A 243 11.43 0.59 -27.69
N ASP A 244 11.06 -0.47 -28.41
CA ASP A 244 10.00 -0.41 -29.42
C ASP A 244 8.63 -0.15 -28.78
N LEU A 245 8.33 -0.78 -27.63
CA LEU A 245 7.10 -0.51 -26.89
C LEU A 245 6.99 0.95 -26.44
N PHE A 246 8.11 1.56 -26.00
CA PHE A 246 8.17 2.98 -25.67
C PHE A 246 7.93 3.89 -26.89
N ASN A 247 8.46 3.53 -28.06
CA ASN A 247 8.32 4.36 -29.27
C ASN A 247 6.99 4.18 -30.03
N THR A 248 6.19 3.16 -29.69
CA THR A 248 5.04 2.75 -30.52
C THR A 248 3.69 2.88 -29.79
N ASP A 249 3.65 3.48 -28.59
CA ASP A 249 2.42 3.72 -27.80
C ASP A 249 1.50 2.48 -27.68
N VAL A 250 2.09 1.28 -27.61
CA VAL A 250 1.31 0.03 -27.60
C VAL A 250 1.07 -0.44 -26.18
N TYR A 251 -0.19 -0.68 -25.86
CA TYR A 251 -0.58 -1.23 -24.56
C TYR A 251 -0.39 -2.74 -24.46
N ARG A 252 -0.08 -3.21 -23.24
CA ARG A 252 0.09 -4.62 -22.90
C ARG A 252 -0.61 -4.98 -21.59
N TYR A 253 -0.88 -6.25 -21.39
CA TYR A 253 -1.28 -6.81 -20.10
C TYR A 253 -0.02 -7.19 -19.35
N MET A 254 0.02 -6.95 -18.05
CA MET A 254 1.15 -7.31 -17.19
C MET A 254 0.64 -8.05 -15.96
N GLN A 255 1.24 -9.20 -15.67
CA GLN A 255 0.95 -9.98 -14.48
C GLN A 255 2.23 -10.20 -13.67
N ILE A 256 2.14 -9.94 -12.37
CA ILE A 256 3.22 -10.12 -11.41
C ILE A 256 2.71 -11.13 -10.38
N THR A 257 3.32 -12.30 -10.31
CA THR A 257 2.94 -13.37 -9.40
C THR A 257 4.07 -13.65 -8.45
N ILE A 258 3.76 -13.64 -7.16
CA ILE A 258 4.71 -13.86 -6.07
C ILE A 258 4.18 -15.04 -5.27
N THR A 259 4.93 -16.14 -5.22
CA THR A 259 4.48 -17.37 -4.56
C THR A 259 5.44 -17.73 -3.43
N GLY A 260 4.96 -17.76 -2.19
CA GLY A 260 5.76 -18.19 -1.05
C GLY A 260 5.97 -19.71 -1.03
N THR A 261 6.83 -20.17 -0.12
CA THR A 261 7.21 -21.59 0.00
C THR A 261 6.44 -22.34 1.08
N ALA A 262 5.72 -21.64 1.95
CA ALA A 262 4.98 -22.25 3.05
C ALA A 262 3.74 -23.00 2.57
N ASP A 263 3.51 -24.22 3.08
CA ASP A 263 2.32 -24.99 2.75
C ASP A 263 1.11 -24.50 3.56
N LEU A 264 0.11 -23.99 2.86
CA LEU A 264 -1.17 -23.60 3.45
C LEU A 264 -2.14 -24.77 3.59
N GLY A 265 -1.83 -25.91 2.97
CA GLY A 265 -2.64 -27.12 2.96
C GLY A 265 -2.83 -27.65 1.54
N THR A 266 -2.53 -28.93 1.33
CA THR A 266 -2.81 -29.67 0.09
C THR A 266 -2.20 -29.00 -1.15
N THR A 267 -0.90 -28.68 -1.12
CA THR A 267 -0.15 -28.06 -2.23
C THR A 267 -0.57 -26.62 -2.59
N ASN A 268 -1.26 -25.92 -1.69
CA ASN A 268 -1.52 -24.49 -1.83
C ASN A 268 -0.47 -23.68 -1.10
N TYR A 269 0.06 -22.68 -1.80
CA TYR A 269 1.08 -21.77 -1.29
C TYR A 269 0.49 -20.36 -1.14
N PRO A 270 1.03 -19.53 -0.25
CA PRO A 270 0.62 -18.14 -0.16
C PRO A 270 1.04 -17.41 -1.43
N THR A 271 0.09 -16.77 -2.11
CA THR A 271 0.33 -16.16 -3.41
C THR A 271 -0.24 -14.76 -3.45
N ILE A 272 0.52 -13.83 -4.02
CA ILE A 272 0.05 -12.49 -4.40
C ILE A 272 0.18 -12.38 -5.91
N THR A 273 -0.94 -12.16 -6.59
CA THR A 273 -0.99 -11.95 -8.04
C THR A 273 -1.53 -10.57 -8.31
N ILE A 274 -0.72 -9.70 -8.91
CA ILE A 274 -1.10 -8.37 -9.37
C ILE A 274 -1.28 -8.46 -10.88
N LEU A 275 -2.49 -8.22 -11.36
CA LEU A 275 -2.84 -8.19 -12.77
C LEU A 275 -3.21 -6.77 -13.18
N MET A 276 -2.51 -6.23 -14.17
CA MET A 276 -2.78 -4.93 -14.78
C MET A 276 -3.28 -5.17 -16.21
N HIS A 277 -4.51 -4.73 -16.48
CA HIS A 277 -5.20 -5.03 -17.74
C HIS A 277 -4.70 -4.19 -18.91
N ARG A 278 -4.14 -3.00 -18.64
CA ARG A 278 -3.58 -2.13 -19.68
C ARG A 278 -2.41 -1.36 -19.13
N VAL A 279 -1.22 -1.65 -19.63
CA VAL A 279 0.05 -1.02 -19.21
C VAL A 279 0.72 -0.43 -20.44
N ALA A 280 1.20 0.80 -20.31
CA ALA A 280 2.10 1.41 -21.29
C ALA A 280 3.45 1.71 -20.64
N VAL A 281 4.51 1.60 -21.42
CA VAL A 281 5.84 2.05 -21.03
C VAL A 281 5.88 3.57 -21.17
N THR A 282 6.18 4.27 -20.09
CA THR A 282 6.20 5.74 -20.04
C THR A 282 7.61 6.30 -20.18
N ASP A 283 8.61 5.52 -19.83
CA ASP A 283 10.02 5.89 -19.99
C ASP A 283 10.88 4.64 -20.18
N TRP A 284 11.97 4.80 -20.91
CA TRP A 284 12.96 3.75 -21.15
C TRP A 284 14.35 4.36 -21.15
N THR A 285 15.20 3.85 -20.26
CA THR A 285 16.61 4.25 -20.19
C THR A 285 17.51 3.02 -20.21
N ARG A 286 18.74 3.22 -20.69
CA ARG A 286 19.76 2.18 -20.83
C ARG A 286 21.07 2.66 -20.21
N ASP A 287 21.70 1.78 -19.44
CA ASP A 287 23.02 1.99 -18.85
C ASP A 287 24.06 1.15 -19.61
N ASP A 288 25.00 1.85 -20.24
CA ASP A 288 26.05 1.31 -21.11
C ASP A 288 27.45 1.44 -20.47
N SER A 289 27.52 1.45 -19.15
CA SER A 289 28.80 1.50 -18.42
C SER A 289 29.76 0.40 -18.88
N ALA A 290 30.94 0.79 -19.39
CA ALA A 290 31.86 -0.09 -20.13
C ALA A 290 32.43 -1.29 -19.35
N GLY A 291 32.28 -1.30 -18.02
CA GLY A 291 32.72 -2.39 -17.13
C GLY A 291 31.60 -3.31 -16.67
N ASP A 292 30.34 -2.96 -16.93
CA ASP A 292 29.17 -3.64 -16.39
C ASP A 292 28.32 -4.29 -17.49
N LEU A 293 27.49 -5.24 -17.09
CA LEU A 293 26.51 -5.81 -18.00
C LEU A 293 25.43 -4.76 -18.28
N VAL A 294 25.22 -4.46 -19.57
CA VAL A 294 24.23 -3.48 -20.01
C VAL A 294 22.86 -3.75 -19.38
N SER A 295 22.34 -2.74 -18.68
CA SER A 295 21.04 -2.81 -18.03
C SER A 295 20.08 -1.80 -18.65
N GLN A 296 18.79 -2.08 -18.56
CA GLN A 296 17.73 -1.18 -18.98
C GLN A 296 16.71 -1.01 -17.85
N THR A 297 16.25 0.22 -17.69
CA THR A 297 15.20 0.59 -16.75
C THR A 297 13.96 0.97 -17.55
N VAL A 298 12.85 0.31 -17.25
CA VAL A 298 11.57 0.46 -17.93
C VAL A 298 10.54 0.96 -16.92
N SER A 299 10.11 2.20 -17.07
CA SER A 299 9.04 2.77 -16.24
C SER A 299 7.71 2.58 -16.95
N PHE A 300 6.69 2.16 -16.21
CA PHE A 300 5.39 1.83 -16.77
C PHE A 300 4.25 2.39 -15.92
N LYS A 301 3.09 2.58 -16.58
CA LYS A 301 1.87 3.06 -15.94
C LYS A 301 0.68 2.22 -16.35
N ALA A 302 -0.16 1.86 -15.39
CA ALA A 302 -1.40 1.13 -15.64
C ALA A 302 -2.57 2.10 -15.92
N PHE A 303 -3.29 1.83 -16.99
CA PHE A 303 -4.44 2.58 -17.48
C PHE A 303 -5.72 1.76 -17.36
N PHE A 304 -6.86 2.45 -17.40
CA PHE A 304 -8.15 1.80 -17.51
C PHE A 304 -8.30 1.12 -18.89
N ASN A 305 -8.72 -0.14 -18.88
CA ASN A 305 -9.11 -0.86 -20.09
C ASN A 305 -10.63 -0.76 -20.28
N GLU A 306 -11.07 -0.10 -21.35
CA GLU A 306 -12.49 0.02 -21.70
C GLU A 306 -13.11 -1.33 -22.09
N THR A 307 -12.31 -2.29 -22.57
CA THR A 307 -12.80 -3.60 -23.01
C THR A 307 -13.15 -4.48 -21.81
N ASP A 308 -12.23 -4.56 -20.85
CA ASP A 308 -12.41 -5.39 -19.64
C ASP A 308 -13.13 -4.64 -18.51
N VAL A 309 -13.32 -3.33 -18.68
CA VAL A 309 -13.89 -2.40 -17.69
C VAL A 309 -13.10 -2.42 -16.37
N LYS A 310 -11.77 -2.63 -16.46
CA LYS A 310 -10.88 -2.81 -15.31
C LYS A 310 -9.52 -2.16 -15.59
N GLN A 311 -8.91 -1.59 -14.54
CA GLN A 311 -7.52 -1.10 -14.58
C GLN A 311 -6.56 -2.16 -14.03
N SER A 312 -6.80 -2.62 -12.81
CA SER A 312 -6.00 -3.68 -12.17
C SER A 312 -6.83 -4.52 -11.20
N THR A 313 -6.34 -5.71 -10.92
CA THR A 313 -6.85 -6.60 -9.87
C THR A 313 -5.69 -7.18 -9.08
N VAL A 314 -5.86 -7.30 -7.77
CA VAL A 314 -4.88 -7.97 -6.91
C VAL A 314 -5.56 -9.19 -6.31
N THR A 315 -4.95 -10.36 -6.43
CA THR A 315 -5.45 -11.60 -5.84
C THR A 315 -4.48 -12.07 -4.77
N ILE A 316 -4.98 -12.30 -3.57
CA ILE A 316 -4.22 -12.85 -2.45
C ILE A 316 -4.78 -14.21 -2.07
N LYS A 317 -3.91 -15.21 -1.91
CA LYS A 317 -4.28 -16.51 -1.38
C LYS A 317 -3.61 -16.74 -0.03
N ASN A 318 -4.41 -16.98 1.01
CA ASN A 318 -3.92 -17.23 2.37
C ASN A 318 -4.95 -17.96 3.26
N LYS A 319 -4.74 -17.97 4.58
CA LYS A 319 -5.65 -18.60 5.56
C LYS A 319 -6.63 -17.62 6.23
N THR A 320 -6.52 -16.33 5.94
CA THR A 320 -7.47 -15.33 6.43
C THR A 320 -8.84 -15.60 5.80
N ALA A 321 -9.90 -15.65 6.59
CA ALA A 321 -11.22 -15.99 6.07
C ALA A 321 -11.80 -14.88 5.19
N GLU A 322 -11.76 -13.64 5.68
CA GLU A 322 -12.34 -12.45 5.05
C GLU A 322 -11.55 -11.19 5.46
N TYR A 323 -11.58 -10.17 4.59
CA TYR A 323 -10.95 -8.85 4.81
C TYR A 323 -11.98 -7.72 4.93
N ASP A 324 -13.22 -7.96 4.50
CA ASP A 324 -14.38 -7.13 4.77
C ASP A 324 -15.01 -7.56 6.09
N THR A 325 -15.49 -6.60 6.88
CA THR A 325 -16.20 -6.87 8.14
C THR A 325 -17.72 -6.73 7.98
N ASN A 326 -18.19 -6.72 6.73
CA ASN A 326 -19.61 -6.65 6.42
C ASN A 326 -20.22 -8.06 6.49
N ALA A 327 -20.62 -8.43 7.70
CA ALA A 327 -21.84 -9.21 7.92
C ALA A 327 -22.96 -8.26 8.34
#